data_AF-A0A5J4Q972-F1
#
_entry.id   AF-A0A5J4Q972-F1
#
_cell.length_a   1.000
_cell.length_b   1.000
_cell.length_c   1.000
_cell.angle_alpha   90.00
_cell.angle_beta   90.00
_cell.angle_gamma   90.00
#
_symmetry.space_group_name_H-M   'P 1'
#
loop_
_entity.id
_entity.type
_entity.pdbx_description
1 polymer ?
#
loop_
_entity_poly.entity_id
_entity_poly.type
_entity_poly.pdbx_seq_one_letter_code
_entity_poly.pdbx_strand_id
1 'polypeptide(L)' 'MDLKESYIHALCKELEMRQSYLQGVPLETIYFGGGTPSVLNAGDFDKIFNTLNRIYGTAT' A
#
# COMPACT_ATOMS: atom_id res chain seq x y z
N MET A 1 14.54 -12.56 -8.81
CA MET A 1 13.54 -11.53 -8.45
C MET A 1 14.06 -10.87 -7.18
N ASP A 2 14.11 -9.54 -7.14
CA ASP A 2 14.57 -8.80 -5.96
C ASP A 2 13.60 -9.05 -4.79
N LEU A 3 14.13 -9.24 -3.57
CA LEU A 3 13.32 -9.47 -2.37
C LEU A 3 12.42 -8.27 -2.07
N LYS A 4 12.91 -7.04 -2.32
CA LYS A 4 12.13 -5.82 -2.17
C LYS A 4 10.94 -5.80 -3.14
N GLU A 5 11.19 -6.13 -4.40
CA GLU A 5 10.14 -6.17 -5.42
C GLU A 5 9.08 -7.22 -5.09
N SER A 6 9.51 -8.40 -4.64
CA SER A 6 8.63 -9.47 -4.19
C SER A 6 7.77 -9.04 -3.00
N TYR A 7 8.35 -8.30 -2.05
CA TYR A 7 7.64 -7.74 -0.90
C TYR A 7 6.57 -6.73 -1.33
N ILE A 8 6.90 -5.77 -2.21
CA ILE A 8 5.95 -4.78 -2.71
C ILE A 8 4.80 -5.46 -3.45
N HIS A 9 5.10 -6.47 -4.28
CA HIS A 9 4.06 -7.24 -4.97
C HIS A 9 3.13 -7.96 -3.99
N ALA A 10 3.69 -8.63 -2.97
CA ALA A 10 2.91 -9.30 -1.94
C ALA A 10 2.04 -8.32 -1.13
N LEU A 11 2.59 -7.17 -0.76
CA LEU A 11 1.85 -6.11 -0.05
C LEU A 11 0.67 -5.61 -0.88
N CYS A 12 0.87 -5.26 -2.15
CA CYS A 12 -0.22 -4.82 -3.02
C CYS A 12 -1.32 -5.89 -3.15
N LYS A 13 -0.92 -7.16 -3.31
CA LYS A 13 -1.89 -8.27 -3.37
C LYS A 13 -2.68 -8.43 -2.06
N GLU A 14 -2.04 -8.27 -0.91
CA GLU A 14 -2.74 -8.31 0.37
C GLU A 14 -3.76 -7.17 0.49
N LEU A 15 -3.42 -5.95 0.06
CA LEU A 15 -4.35 -4.82 0.04
C LEU A 15 -5.60 -5.13 -0.79
N GLU A 16 -5.43 -5.76 -1.96
CA GLU A 16 -6.56 -6.19 -2.80
C GLU A 16 -7.42 -7.25 -2.11
N MET A 17 -6.80 -8.26 -1.50
CA MET A 17 -7.52 -9.30 -0.75
C MET A 17 -8.32 -8.72 0.43
N ARG A 18 -7.85 -7.62 1.00
CA ARG A 18 -8.46 -6.93 2.15
C ARG A 18 -9.33 -5.73 1.74
N GLN A 19 -9.73 -5.59 0.47
CA GLN A 19 -10.48 -4.42 -0.01
C GLN A 19 -11.71 -4.03 0.83
N SER A 20 -12.37 -5.00 1.48
CA SER A 20 -13.54 -4.77 2.33
C SER A 20 -13.21 -4.28 3.75
N TYR A 21 -11.93 -4.14 4.11
CA TYR A 21 -11.48 -3.85 5.48
C TYR A 21 -12.03 -2.52 6.02
N LEU A 22 -12.06 -1.47 5.19
CA LEU A 22 -12.60 -0.17 5.59
C LEU A 22 -14.12 -0.06 5.39
N GLN A 23 -14.78 -1.09 4.87
CA GLN A 23 -16.24 -1.13 4.69
C GLN A 23 -16.81 0.09 3.94
N GLY A 24 -16.06 0.63 2.98
CA GLY A 24 -16.46 1.81 2.18
C GLY A 24 -16.14 3.17 2.82
N VAL A 25 -15.52 3.19 4.01
CA VAL A 25 -14.95 4.42 4.57
C VAL A 25 -13.68 4.77 3.80
N PRO A 26 -13.51 6.03 3.35
CA PRO A 26 -12.31 6.44 2.63
C PRO A 26 -11.07 6.39 3.53
N LEU A 27 -9.91 6.14 2.92
CA LEU A 27 -8.63 6.16 3.60
C LEU A 27 -8.20 7.60 3.90
N GLU A 28 -7.96 7.90 5.18
CA GLU A 28 -7.57 9.24 5.64
C GLU A 28 -6.09 9.37 5.95
N THR A 29 -5.48 8.37 6.60
CA THR A 29 -4.09 8.43 7.05
C THR A 29 -3.42 7.08 6.93
N ILE A 30 -2.16 7.08 6.47
CA ILE A 30 -1.32 5.90 6.33
C ILE A 30 -0.12 6.05 7.28
N TYR A 31 0.17 5.00 8.05
CA TYR A 31 1.38 4.92 8.87
C TYR A 31 2.26 3.76 8.39
N PHE A 32 3.48 4.08 7.97
CA PHE A 32 4.50 3.07 7.66
C PHE A 32 5.37 2.83 8.89
N GLY A 33 5.08 1.75 9.62
CA GLY A 33 5.90 1.27 10.74
C GLY A 33 7.02 0.30 10.31
N GLY A 34 7.61 -0.39 11.28
CA GLY A 34 8.58 -1.46 11.05
C GLY A 34 10.04 -0.97 11.01
N GLY A 35 10.87 -1.64 10.20
CA GLY A 35 12.32 -1.40 10.08
C GLY A 35 12.71 -0.03 9.55
N THR A 36 13.20 0.07 8.32
CA THR A 36 13.59 1.35 7.71
C THR A 36 12.79 1.58 6.42
N PRO A 37 11.60 2.21 6.49
CA PRO A 37 10.78 2.50 5.32
C PRO A 37 11.51 3.24 4.19
N SER A 38 12.57 4.00 4.50
CA SER A 38 13.39 4.71 3.51
C SER A 38 14.20 3.81 2.57
N VAL A 39 14.19 2.49 2.77
CA VAL A 39 14.72 1.51 1.79
C VAL A 39 13.85 1.46 0.52
N LEU A 40 12.56 1.79 0.63
CA LEU A 40 11.67 1.92 -0.51
C LEU A 40 11.96 3.23 -1.24
N ASN A 41 12.08 3.15 -2.56
CA ASN A 41 12.23 4.35 -3.39
C ASN A 41 10.85 4.94 -3.73
N ALA A 42 10.85 6.13 -4.35
CA ALA A 42 9.61 6.80 -4.74
C ALA A 42 8.69 5.91 -5.60
N GLY A 43 9.24 5.19 -6.58
CA GLY A 43 8.44 4.30 -7.44
C GLY A 43 7.85 3.09 -6.70
N ASP A 44 8.50 2.62 -5.64
CA ASP A 44 7.94 1.58 -4.76
C ASP A 44 6.75 2.13 -3.97
N PHE A 45 6.89 3.34 -3.41
CA PHE A 45 5.80 4.03 -2.73
C PHE A 45 4.63 4.35 -3.67
N ASP A 46 4.91 4.80 -4.90
CA ASP A 46 3.88 5.08 -5.90
C ASP A 46 3.04 3.83 -6.19
N LYS A 47 3.66 2.65 -6.28
CA LYS A 47 2.91 1.39 -6.46
C LYS A 47 1.98 1.11 -5.28
N ILE A 48 2.45 1.31 -4.05
CA ILE A 48 1.64 1.12 -2.85
C ILE A 48 0.49 2.13 -2.81
N PHE A 49 0.77 3.42 -2.98
CA PHE A 49 -0.24 4.47 -2.91
C PHE A 49 -1.29 4.35 -4.01
N ASN A 50 -0.89 4.03 -5.24
CA ASN A 50 -1.83 3.78 -6.32
C ASN A 50 -2.74 2.58 -6.02
N THR A 51 -2.20 1.54 -5.40
CA THR A 51 -3.00 0.38 -4.98
C THR A 51 -3.97 0.76 -3.86
N LEU A 52 -3.52 1.47 -2.82
CA LEU A 52 -4.36 1.95 -1.73
C LEU A 52 -5.49 2.85 -2.24
N ASN A 53 -5.19 3.82 -3.09
CA ASN A 53 -6.19 4.74 -3.64
C ASN A 53 -7.22 3.99 -4.51
N ARG A 54 -6.78 3.04 -5.35
CA ARG A 54 -7.70 2.22 -6.16
C ARG A 54 -8.65 1.37 -5.31
N ILE A 55 -8.18 0.84 -4.19
CA ILE A 55 -8.92 -0.12 -3.38
C ILE A 55 -9.82 0.56 -2.34
N TYR A 56 -9.31 1.60 -1.68
CA TYR A 56 -9.99 2.25 -0.56
C TYR A 56 -10.52 3.64 -0.88
N GLY A 57 -10.00 4.30 -1.92
CA GLY A 57 -10.21 5.72 -2.16
C GLY A 57 -9.57 6.59 -1.08
N THR A 58 -9.09 7.77 -1.45
CA THR A 58 -8.61 8.77 -0.48
C THR A 58 -9.71 9.78 -0.18
N ALA A 59 -9.88 10.15 1.10
CA ALA A 59 -10.74 11.27 1.45
C ALA A 59 -10.22 12.54 0.74
N THR A 60 -11.11 13.26 0.05
CA THR A 60 -10.80 14.52 -0.64
C THR A 60 -11.05 15.70 0.28
#